data_AF-A0A4R4R6M6-F1
#
_entry.id   AF-A0A4R4R6M6-F1
#
_cell.length_a   1.000
_cell.length_b   1.000
_cell.length_c   1.000
_cell.angle_alpha   90.00
_cell.angle_beta   90.00
_cell.angle_gamma   90.00
#
_symmetry.space_group_name_H-M   'P 1'
#
loop_
_entity.id
_entity.type
_entity.pdbx_description
1 polymer ?
#
loop_
_entity_poly.entity_id
_entity_poly.type
_entity_poly.pdbx_seq_one_letter_code
_entity_poly.pdbx_strand_id
1 'polypeptide(L)'
;LERCELLGRAVREAVLDFPGGRRVAVIGSGGLSHRLPWPDWRDPRDDDEEFMVGAWLNGRDRWQDYDARRRRIIRAAEASINPEFDEEFLALLERGEAATITGLSTERLEEIAGNGAQELRTWLLMAALLDHVPARRLSYEVIPEWLTGMGVAVLDPARPRTAKGDP
;
A
#
# COMPACT_ATOMS: atom_id res chain seq x y z
N LEU A 1 9.67 1.40 9.29
CA LEU A 1 9.20 0.49 8.22
C LEU A 1 10.04 -0.78 8.05
N GLU A 2 11.26 -0.81 8.60
CA GLU A 2 12.21 -1.94 8.55
C GLU A 2 11.65 -3.32 8.92
N ARG A 3 10.64 -3.40 9.79
CA ARG A 3 10.00 -4.67 10.16
C ARG A 3 9.41 -5.40 8.94
N CYS A 4 8.93 -4.66 7.93
CA CYS A 4 8.43 -5.23 6.67
C CYS A 4 9.54 -5.94 5.89
N GLU A 5 10.75 -5.36 5.83
CA GLU A 5 11.92 -5.99 5.20
C GLU A 5 12.31 -7.27 5.91
N LEU A 6 12.43 -7.20 7.24
CA LEU A 6 12.80 -8.37 8.05
C LEU A 6 11.78 -9.50 7.91
N LEU A 7 10.49 -9.16 7.94
CA LEU A 7 9.42 -10.14 7.76
C LEU A 7 9.42 -10.72 6.34
N GLY A 8 9.56 -9.89 5.30
CA GLY A 8 9.62 -10.36 3.92
C GLY A 8 10.77 -11.33 3.68
N ARG A 9 11.97 -11.02 4.18
CA ARG A 9 13.13 -11.92 4.13
C ARG A 9 12.89 -13.22 4.90
N ALA A 10 12.31 -13.16 6.11
CA ALA A 10 12.01 -14.36 6.88
C ALA A 10 10.99 -15.27 6.15
N VAL A 11 9.96 -14.68 5.55
CA VAL A 11 8.96 -15.43 4.76
C VAL A 11 9.60 -16.03 3.51
N ARG A 12 10.50 -15.31 2.84
CA ARG A 12 11.25 -15.84 1.69
C ARG A 12 12.00 -17.10 2.05
N GLU A 13 12.76 -17.10 3.15
CA GLU A 13 13.50 -18.28 3.59
C GLU A 13 12.56 -19.46 3.87
N ALA A 14 11.43 -19.20 4.53
CA ALA A 14 10.42 -20.24 4.77
C ALA A 14 9.79 -20.79 3.47
N VAL A 15 9.56 -19.94 2.48
CA VAL A 15 9.02 -20.35 1.16
C VAL A 15 10.04 -21.19 0.39
N LEU A 16 11.32 -20.83 0.42
CA LEU A 16 12.38 -21.57 -0.29
C LEU A 16 12.73 -22.91 0.37
N ASP A 17 12.64 -22.99 1.70
CA ASP A 17 12.84 -24.23 2.44
C ASP A 17 11.63 -25.18 2.34
N PHE A 18 10.46 -24.68 1.89
CA PHE A 18 9.25 -25.48 1.81
C PHE A 18 9.38 -26.63 0.79
N PRO A 19 9.21 -27.89 1.21
CA PRO A 19 9.44 -29.04 0.35
C PRO A 19 8.40 -29.19 -0.77
N GLY A 20 8.78 -29.87 -1.85
CA GLY A 20 7.85 -30.28 -2.90
C GLY A 20 7.75 -29.35 -4.12
N GLY A 21 8.72 -28.45 -4.32
CA GLY A 21 8.89 -27.70 -5.58
C GLY A 21 7.67 -26.87 -5.98
N ARG A 22 6.96 -26.31 -5.00
CA ARG A 22 5.72 -25.55 -5.22
C ARG A 22 6.02 -24.21 -5.90
N ARG A 23 5.11 -23.80 -6.78
CA ARG A 23 5.09 -22.43 -7.32
C ARG A 23 4.23 -21.57 -6.39
N VAL A 24 4.83 -20.51 -5.83
CA VAL A 24 4.16 -19.60 -4.91
C VAL A 24 4.01 -18.23 -5.58
N ALA A 25 2.80 -17.67 -5.50
CA ALA A 25 2.53 -16.29 -5.87
C ALA A 25 2.39 -15.44 -4.61
N VAL A 26 2.90 -14.21 -4.66
CA VAL A 26 2.82 -13.24 -3.56
C VAL A 26 2.08 -12.01 -4.06
N ILE A 27 1.16 -11.50 -3.25
CA ILE A 27 0.35 -10.32 -3.58
C ILE A 27 0.48 -9.31 -2.43
N GLY A 28 1.11 -8.17 -2.72
CA GLY A 28 0.96 -6.94 -1.93
C GLY A 28 -0.26 -6.17 -2.44
N SER A 29 -1.08 -5.62 -1.54
CA SER A 29 -2.31 -4.90 -1.91
C SER A 29 -2.57 -3.72 -0.99
N GLY A 30 -3.44 -2.81 -1.45
CA GLY A 30 -3.65 -1.49 -0.85
C GLY A 30 -2.74 -0.43 -1.47
N GLY A 31 -2.83 0.79 -0.97
CA GLY A 31 -2.14 1.98 -1.47
C GLY A 31 -2.78 2.54 -2.76
N LEU A 32 -2.09 3.44 -3.48
CA LEU A 32 -0.86 4.14 -3.10
C LEU A 32 -1.21 5.35 -2.23
N SER A 33 -0.89 6.58 -2.63
CA SER A 33 -1.25 7.76 -1.87
C SER A 33 -2.77 7.97 -1.81
N HIS A 34 -3.25 8.19 -0.60
CA HIS A 34 -4.62 8.61 -0.32
C HIS A 34 -4.76 9.03 1.15
N ARG A 35 -5.68 9.97 1.40
CA ARG A 35 -6.16 10.29 2.74
C ARG A 35 -7.65 10.03 2.84
N LEU A 36 -8.02 9.23 3.82
CA LEU A 36 -9.41 9.08 4.22
C LEU A 36 -9.69 9.97 5.44
N PRO A 37 -10.92 10.50 5.58
CA PRO A 37 -11.33 11.37 6.68
C PRO A 37 -11.56 10.56 7.96
N TRP A 38 -10.49 9.92 8.41
CA TRP A 38 -10.51 9.06 9.57
C TRP A 38 -10.30 9.90 10.83
N PRO A 39 -11.28 9.91 11.76
CA PRO A 39 -11.15 10.70 12.98
C PRO A 39 -10.14 10.10 13.96
N ASP A 40 -9.69 10.90 14.92
CA ASP A 40 -9.08 10.33 16.13
C ASP A 40 -10.16 9.58 16.89
N TRP A 41 -10.14 8.25 16.81
CA TRP A 41 -11.16 7.40 17.42
C TRP A 41 -11.25 7.53 18.95
N ARG A 42 -10.24 8.13 19.58
CA ARG A 42 -10.19 8.37 21.03
C ARG A 42 -10.90 9.65 21.44
N ASP A 43 -11.13 10.57 20.50
CA ASP A 43 -11.67 11.92 20.72
C ASP A 43 -12.50 12.38 19.51
N PRO A 44 -13.63 11.71 19.18
CA PRO A 44 -14.51 12.15 18.11
C PRO A 44 -15.20 13.47 18.50
N ARG A 45 -15.24 14.43 17.57
CA ARG A 45 -15.65 15.81 17.84
C ARG A 45 -16.97 16.22 17.23
N ASP A 46 -17.51 15.42 16.31
CA ASP A 46 -18.80 15.65 15.68
C ASP A 46 -19.55 14.35 15.34
N ASP A 47 -20.80 14.50 14.90
CA ASP A 47 -21.71 13.40 14.57
C ASP A 47 -21.20 12.47 13.47
N ASP A 48 -20.37 12.97 12.55
CA ASP A 48 -19.78 12.17 11.48
C ASP A 48 -18.57 11.40 12.00
N GLU A 49 -17.72 12.02 12.83
CA GLU A 49 -16.63 11.33 13.52
C GLU A 49 -17.13 10.23 14.46
N GLU A 50 -18.13 10.52 15.30
CA GLU A 50 -18.77 9.52 16.18
C GLU A 50 -19.36 8.35 15.36
N PHE A 51 -20.02 8.65 14.24
CA PHE A 51 -20.53 7.64 13.34
C PHE A 51 -19.42 6.77 12.73
N MET A 52 -18.31 7.39 12.31
CA MET A 52 -17.16 6.70 11.72
C MET A 52 -16.46 5.79 12.74
N VAL A 53 -16.31 6.24 13.98
CA VAL A 53 -15.82 5.39 15.10
C VAL A 53 -16.76 4.20 15.33
N GLY A 54 -18.06 4.45 15.37
CA GLY A 54 -19.06 3.38 15.49
C GLY A 54 -19.00 2.38 14.34
N ALA A 55 -18.79 2.84 13.11
CA ALA A 55 -18.63 2.01 11.93
C ALA A 55 -17.36 1.16 11.99
N TRP A 56 -16.27 1.65 12.57
CA TRP A 56 -15.05 0.86 12.76
C TRP A 56 -15.21 -0.23 13.82
N LEU A 57 -15.80 0.12 14.96
CA LEU A 57 -15.97 -0.81 16.07
C LEU A 57 -16.94 -1.94 15.73
N ASN A 58 -18.02 -1.62 15.01
CA ASN A 58 -19.16 -2.54 14.81
C ASN A 58 -19.35 -2.98 13.35
N GLY A 59 -18.65 -2.38 12.39
CA GLY A 59 -18.92 -2.57 10.96
C GLY A 59 -18.51 -3.92 10.39
N ARG A 60 -17.70 -4.72 11.10
CA ARG A 60 -17.38 -6.09 10.66
C ARG A 60 -18.60 -7.00 10.58
N ASP A 61 -19.48 -6.92 11.57
CA ASP A 61 -20.69 -7.75 11.64
C ASP A 61 -21.93 -7.03 11.10
N ARG A 62 -21.87 -5.70 10.98
CA ARG A 62 -23.01 -4.84 10.63
C ARG A 62 -22.73 -3.91 9.45
N TRP A 63 -21.89 -4.33 8.51
CA TRP A 63 -21.46 -3.53 7.36
C TRP A 63 -22.60 -2.79 6.64
N GLN A 64 -23.74 -3.47 6.45
CA GLN A 64 -24.89 -2.93 5.72
C GLN A 64 -25.49 -1.68 6.37
N ASP A 65 -25.42 -1.59 7.70
CA ASP A 65 -25.98 -0.48 8.48
C ASP A 65 -25.13 0.79 8.33
N TYR A 66 -23.83 0.64 8.06
CA TYR A 66 -22.89 1.76 8.03
C TYR A 66 -22.51 2.21 6.62
N ASP A 67 -22.52 1.30 5.64
CA ASP A 67 -21.93 1.53 4.32
C ASP A 67 -22.50 2.77 3.59
N ALA A 68 -23.82 2.95 3.60
CA ALA A 68 -24.47 4.06 2.90
C ALA A 68 -24.02 5.44 3.41
N ARG A 69 -24.01 5.65 4.74
CA ARG A 69 -23.56 6.92 5.33
C ARG A 69 -22.03 7.04 5.29
N ARG A 70 -21.27 5.96 5.51
CA ARG A 70 -19.81 5.94 5.39
C ARG A 70 -19.34 6.40 4.00
N ARG A 71 -19.97 5.91 2.93
CA ARG A 71 -19.68 6.33 1.55
C ARG A 71 -20.05 7.78 1.27
N ARG A 72 -21.01 8.38 1.99
CA ARG A 72 -21.31 9.81 1.85
C ARG A 72 -20.24 10.66 2.51
N ILE A 73 -19.84 10.31 3.73
CA ILE A 73 -18.78 11.01 4.47
C ILE A 73 -17.46 10.94 3.69
N ILE A 74 -17.06 9.74 3.23
CA ILE A 74 -15.83 9.56 2.45
C ILE A 74 -15.88 10.38 1.16
N ARG A 75 -16.97 10.31 0.36
CA ARG A 75 -17.06 11.06 -0.90
C ARG A 75 -17.18 12.57 -0.75
N ALA A 76 -17.58 13.05 0.43
CA ALA A 76 -17.60 14.47 0.75
C ALA A 76 -16.21 15.00 1.14
N ALA A 77 -15.26 14.12 1.48
CA ALA A 77 -13.89 14.52 1.77
C ALA A 77 -13.15 14.89 0.48
N GLU A 78 -12.27 15.87 0.60
CA GLU A 78 -11.41 16.28 -0.50
C GLU A 78 -10.35 15.20 -0.77
N ALA A 79 -10.18 14.84 -2.05
CA ALA A 79 -9.16 13.88 -2.46
C ALA A 79 -7.77 14.43 -2.17
N SER A 80 -7.04 13.78 -1.27
CA SER A 80 -5.63 14.06 -1.02
C SER A 80 -4.82 12.91 -1.58
N ILE A 81 -4.38 13.09 -2.82
CA ILE A 81 -3.55 12.15 -3.59
C ILE A 81 -2.26 12.90 -3.92
N ASN A 82 -1.11 12.21 -3.83
CA ASN A 82 0.21 12.75 -4.14
C ASN A 82 0.82 11.94 -5.31
N PRO A 83 0.54 12.33 -6.55
CA PRO A 83 1.01 11.58 -7.71
C PRO A 83 2.53 11.55 -7.85
N GLU A 84 3.23 12.60 -7.42
CA GLU A 84 4.69 12.66 -7.46
C GLU A 84 5.32 11.60 -6.55
N PHE A 85 4.76 11.42 -5.34
CA PHE A 85 5.19 10.35 -4.44
C PHE A 85 4.89 8.97 -5.02
N ASP A 86 3.70 8.79 -5.62
CA ASP A 86 3.28 7.51 -6.20
C ASP A 86 4.18 7.10 -7.38
N GLU A 87 4.49 8.04 -8.27
CA GLU A 87 5.42 7.84 -9.38
C GLU A 87 6.83 7.48 -8.89
N GLU A 88 7.36 8.18 -7.88
CA GLU A 88 8.67 7.86 -7.32
C GLU A 88 8.67 6.48 -6.64
N PHE A 89 7.62 6.13 -5.90
CA PHE A 89 7.49 4.81 -5.29
C PHE A 89 7.49 3.69 -6.33
N LEU A 90 6.74 3.86 -7.42
CA LEU A 90 6.70 2.90 -8.52
C LEU A 90 8.05 2.84 -9.25
N ALA A 91 8.73 3.97 -9.44
CA ALA A 91 10.06 4.01 -10.03
C ALA A 91 11.11 3.31 -9.15
N LEU A 92 11.02 3.43 -7.82
CA LEU A 92 11.87 2.68 -6.88
C LEU A 92 11.62 1.17 -7.01
N LEU A 93 10.37 0.72 -7.15
CA LEU A 93 10.06 -0.69 -7.42
C LEU A 93 10.67 -1.16 -8.75
N GLU A 94 10.57 -0.37 -9.81
CA GLU A 94 11.16 -0.69 -11.12
C GLU A 94 12.70 -0.75 -11.07
N ARG A 95 13.34 0.00 -10.18
CA ARG A 95 14.79 -0.07 -9.96
C ARG A 95 15.23 -1.19 -9.01
N GLY A 96 14.30 -1.82 -8.29
CA GLY A 96 14.63 -2.76 -7.20
C GLY A 96 15.17 -2.05 -5.96
N GLU A 97 14.74 -0.81 -5.73
CA GLU A 97 15.25 0.08 -4.67
C GLU A 97 14.14 0.44 -3.65
N ALA A 98 13.04 -0.31 -3.63
CA ALA A 98 11.89 -0.03 -2.76
C ALA A 98 12.24 -0.03 -1.26
N ALA A 99 13.30 -0.74 -0.86
CA ALA A 99 13.85 -0.68 0.49
C ALA A 99 14.18 0.75 0.96
N THR A 100 14.46 1.70 0.05
CA THR A 100 14.72 3.11 0.39
C THR A 100 13.59 3.75 1.19
N ILE A 101 12.34 3.34 0.92
CA ILE A 101 11.15 3.83 1.64
C ILE A 101 11.20 3.48 3.13
N THR A 102 11.98 2.48 3.55
CA THR A 102 12.04 2.08 4.95
C THR A 102 12.66 3.14 5.87
N GLY A 103 13.39 4.10 5.28
CA GLY A 103 13.93 5.26 5.99
C GLY A 103 12.87 6.30 6.39
N LEU A 104 11.63 6.19 5.87
CA LEU A 104 10.52 7.04 6.31
C LEU A 104 9.93 6.52 7.64
N SER A 105 9.56 7.46 8.52
CA SER A 105 8.71 7.16 9.68
C SER A 105 7.25 6.98 9.24
N THR A 106 6.42 6.43 10.12
CA THR A 106 4.97 6.33 9.89
C THR A 106 4.38 7.72 9.67
N GLU A 107 4.71 8.66 10.55
CA GLU A 107 4.23 10.04 10.55
C GLU A 107 4.66 10.73 9.25
N ARG A 108 5.92 10.57 8.86
CA ARG A 108 6.45 11.20 7.65
C ARG A 108 5.79 10.65 6.38
N LEU A 109 5.52 9.34 6.31
CA LEU A 109 4.80 8.75 5.19
C LEU A 109 3.37 9.30 5.09
N GLU A 110 2.69 9.43 6.23
CA GLU A 110 1.34 10.01 6.26
C GLU A 110 1.32 11.48 5.85
N GLU A 111 2.28 12.28 6.29
CA GLU A 111 2.41 13.68 5.88
C GLU A 111 2.57 13.83 4.37
N ILE A 112 3.36 12.94 3.74
CA ILE A 112 3.66 13.02 2.31
C ILE A 112 2.50 12.47 1.47
N ALA A 113 1.97 11.31 1.82
CA ALA A 113 1.13 10.50 0.93
C ALA A 113 -0.25 10.13 1.52
N GLY A 114 -0.58 10.67 2.70
CA GLY A 114 -1.84 10.41 3.38
C GLY A 114 -1.83 9.16 4.25
N ASN A 115 -2.83 9.04 5.12
CA ASN A 115 -2.93 7.93 6.08
C ASN A 115 -3.11 6.56 5.40
N GLY A 116 -3.65 6.53 4.18
CA GLY A 116 -3.82 5.34 3.39
C GLY A 116 -2.52 4.78 2.81
N ALA A 117 -1.50 5.62 2.61
CA ALA A 117 -0.20 5.18 2.13
C ALA A 117 0.53 4.23 3.09
N GLN A 118 0.06 4.08 4.34
CA GLN A 118 0.61 3.08 5.27
C GLN A 118 0.46 1.65 4.73
N GLU A 119 -0.48 1.42 3.83
CA GLU A 119 -0.71 0.14 3.14
C GLU A 119 0.48 -0.30 2.26
N LEU A 120 1.39 0.61 1.89
CA LEU A 120 2.64 0.29 1.18
C LEU A 120 3.53 -0.71 1.94
N ARG A 121 3.29 -0.94 3.24
CA ARG A 121 3.92 -2.02 4.01
C ARG A 121 3.77 -3.39 3.38
N THR A 122 2.63 -3.66 2.73
CA THR A 122 2.38 -4.94 2.05
C THR A 122 3.24 -5.06 0.79
N TRP A 123 3.43 -3.95 0.07
CA TRP A 123 4.30 -3.86 -1.11
C TRP A 123 5.77 -4.04 -0.73
N LEU A 124 6.22 -3.40 0.35
CA LEU A 124 7.60 -3.57 0.86
C LEU A 124 7.88 -5.00 1.30
N LEU A 125 6.92 -5.64 1.99
CA LEU A 125 7.05 -7.05 2.37
C LEU A 125 7.15 -7.94 1.12
N MET A 126 6.30 -7.74 0.12
CA MET A 126 6.34 -8.45 -1.15
C MET A 126 7.69 -8.25 -1.87
N ALA A 127 8.17 -7.00 -1.96
CA ALA A 127 9.45 -6.67 -2.59
C ALA A 127 10.63 -7.35 -1.87
N ALA A 128 10.66 -7.28 -0.53
CA ALA A 128 11.69 -7.94 0.28
C ALA A 128 11.64 -9.47 0.15
N LEU A 129 10.44 -10.06 0.09
CA LEU A 129 10.26 -11.51 -0.13
C LEU A 129 10.83 -11.93 -1.49
N LEU A 130 10.64 -11.10 -2.51
CA LEU A 130 11.18 -11.32 -3.86
C LEU A 130 12.61 -10.78 -4.03
N ASP A 131 13.32 -10.49 -2.94
CA ASP A 131 14.70 -10.00 -2.90
C ASP A 131 14.93 -8.74 -3.78
N HIS A 132 13.93 -7.85 -3.78
CA HIS A 132 13.95 -6.58 -4.50
C HIS A 132 14.30 -6.71 -6.00
N VAL A 133 13.86 -7.80 -6.64
CA VAL A 133 13.97 -7.90 -8.10
C VAL A 133 13.22 -6.72 -8.76
N PRO A 134 13.80 -6.11 -9.81
CA PRO A 134 13.15 -5.03 -10.54
C PRO A 134 11.72 -5.35 -10.95
N ALA A 135 10.80 -4.47 -10.59
CA ALA A 135 9.42 -4.56 -11.02
C ALA A 135 9.26 -4.10 -12.48
N ARG A 136 8.14 -4.47 -13.08
CA ARG A 136 7.59 -3.81 -14.26
C ARG A 136 6.26 -3.20 -13.88
N ARG A 137 6.14 -1.88 -13.96
CA ARG A 137 4.85 -1.20 -13.82
C ARG A 137 3.93 -1.63 -14.97
N LEU A 138 2.69 -1.94 -14.65
CA LEU A 138 1.64 -2.25 -15.62
C LEU A 138 0.75 -1.04 -15.88
N SER A 139 0.38 -0.32 -14.81
CA SER A 139 -0.49 0.85 -14.87
C SER A 139 -0.31 1.69 -13.61
N TYR A 140 -0.54 2.99 -13.75
CA TYR A 140 -0.77 3.89 -12.64
C TYR A 140 -1.77 4.95 -13.08
N GLU A 141 -2.79 5.21 -12.27
CA GLU A 141 -3.80 6.23 -12.53
C GLU A 141 -4.20 6.92 -11.23
N VAL A 142 -4.34 8.23 -11.27
CA VAL A 142 -4.98 8.99 -10.18
C VAL A 142 -6.49 8.83 -10.36
N ILE A 143 -7.19 8.29 -9.34
CA ILE A 143 -8.64 8.08 -9.40
C ILE A 143 -9.32 8.93 -8.30
N PRO A 144 -9.62 10.21 -8.57
CA PRO A 144 -10.23 11.11 -7.57
C PRO A 144 -11.56 10.61 -7.03
N GLU A 145 -12.37 9.92 -7.85
CA GLU A 145 -13.66 9.36 -7.43
C GLU A 145 -13.52 8.28 -6.35
N TRP A 146 -12.34 7.67 -6.26
CA TRP A 146 -11.98 6.68 -5.24
C TRP A 146 -11.03 7.25 -4.19
N LEU A 147 -10.63 8.53 -4.32
CA LEU A 147 -9.71 9.26 -3.46
C LEU A 147 -8.30 8.66 -3.41
N THR A 148 -7.89 7.89 -4.43
CA THR A 148 -6.66 7.09 -4.35
C THR A 148 -5.87 7.07 -5.67
N GLY A 149 -4.55 7.11 -5.56
CA GLY A 149 -3.63 6.73 -6.64
C GLY A 149 -3.57 5.21 -6.78
N MET A 150 -3.96 4.67 -7.93
CA MET A 150 -4.10 3.24 -8.17
C MET A 150 -2.96 2.72 -9.04
N GLY A 151 -2.11 1.88 -8.47
CA GLY A 151 -0.95 1.30 -9.15
C GLY A 151 -1.01 -0.22 -9.27
N VAL A 152 -0.47 -0.75 -10.37
CA VAL A 152 -0.24 -2.19 -10.55
C VAL A 152 1.17 -2.40 -11.08
N ALA A 153 1.94 -3.27 -10.42
CA ALA A 153 3.27 -3.67 -10.86
C ALA A 153 3.48 -5.18 -10.66
N VAL A 154 4.38 -5.77 -11.44
CA VAL A 154 4.73 -7.20 -11.36
C VAL A 154 6.23 -7.33 -11.15
N LEU A 155 6.61 -8.10 -10.13
CA LEU A 155 7.97 -8.54 -9.87
C LEU A 155 8.08 -10.00 -10.31
N ASP A 156 9.02 -10.29 -11.21
CA ASP A 156 9.23 -11.63 -11.73
C ASP A 156 10.68 -12.07 -11.47
N PRO A 157 10.94 -12.87 -10.42
CA PRO A 157 12.29 -13.32 -10.09
C PRO A 157 12.87 -14.31 -11.11
N ALA A 158 12.05 -14.86 -12.02
CA ALA A 158 12.53 -15.72 -13.10
C ALA A 158 12.96 -14.92 -14.34
N ARG A 159 12.64 -13.63 -14.41
CA ARG A 159 13.01 -12.79 -15.54
C ARG A 159 14.42 -12.22 -15.34
N PRO A 160 15.34 -12.37 -16.31
CA PRO A 160 16.67 -11.79 -16.21
C PRO A 160 16.58 -10.27 -16.04
N ARG A 161 17.43 -9.68 -15.17
CA ARG A 161 17.67 -8.23 -15.15
C ARG A 161 18.06 -7.81 -16.57
N THR A 162 17.18 -7.09 -17.27
CA THR A 162 17.56 -6.48 -18.54
C THR A 162 18.67 -5.49 -18.22
N ALA A 163 19.88 -5.75 -18.71
CA ALA A 163 20.96 -4.78 -18.68
C ALA A 163 20.42 -3.47 -19.28
N LYS A 164 20.59 -2.37 -18.55
CA LYS A 164 20.25 -1.03 -19.01
C LYS A 164 20.91 -0.83 -20.38
N GLY A 165 20.12 -0.39 -21.35
CA GLY A 165 20.45 -0.43 -22.78
C GLY A 165 21.83 0.12 -23.15
N ASP A 166 22.50 -0.63 -24.01
CA ASP A 166 23.38 -0.14 -25.07
C ASP A 166 22.45 0.48 -26.14
N PRO A 167 22.65 1.73 -26.58
CA PRO A 167 23.87 2.17 -27.26
C PRO A 167 24.55 3.44 -26.70
#